data_AF-A0A7S3ULH0-F1
#
_entry.id   AF-A0A7S3ULH0-F1
#
_cell.length_a   1.000
_cell.length_b   1.000
_cell.length_c   1.000
_cell.angle_alpha   90.00
_cell.angle_beta   90.00
_cell.angle_gamma   90.00
#
_symmetry.space_group_name_H-M   'P 1'
#
loop_
_entity.id
_entity.type
_entity.pdbx_description
1 polymer ?
#
loop_
_entity_poly.entity_id
_entity_poly.type
_entity_poly.pdbx_seq_one_letter_code
_entity_poly.pdbx_strand_id
1 'polypeptide(L)'
;MTDKGEVGYYQDQIKSIQQTFAKFDEAGTGRILVDRVPELLKELGRDPETGLRVQQLLRERDIDNGDTCTFEEAVQHLKNVEVQEYAGPGADQGGDKTVTPLTLMRRLDEYRKQCEEKGEYVEAKKARMKYEELRQKEEIRQRRLVEQAQIHEMNEVEQAQKQQFLEFSAAWDRYMADYESTAYMSVERLREQHAQDFAEFQEQLRKQPPGCKQSKELLELRRKQQALAKLGRYKEANEVKKQGDDLEKWEQAKNSSEVHDRTRRQEERLRAAQQKALAALLKRIQRDRGEQIRHRQMDSQRLIQRNKNLKADLSKKQHLEFKRADGAIRSILSQPEQAQRLLDENDPTYVARCAATGE
;
A
#
# COMPACT_ATOMS: atom_id res chain seq x y z
N MET A 1 -15.50 -12.58 18.81
CA MET A 1 -14.21 -13.25 19.12
C MET A 1 -14.23 -14.64 18.46
N THR A 2 -14.29 -14.68 17.14
CA THR A 2 -14.46 -15.91 16.36
C THR A 2 -13.86 -15.64 14.99
N ASP A 3 -12.53 -15.73 14.88
CA ASP A 3 -11.85 -15.59 13.57
C ASP A 3 -10.43 -16.18 13.58
N LYS A 4 -9.74 -16.19 14.73
CA LYS A 4 -8.40 -16.78 14.83
C LYS A 4 -8.35 -18.31 14.71
N GLY A 5 -9.48 -19.00 14.92
CA GLY A 5 -9.57 -20.46 14.83
C GLY A 5 -9.80 -20.99 13.41
N GLU A 6 -10.61 -20.29 12.60
CA GLU A 6 -10.90 -20.68 11.22
C GLU A 6 -9.72 -20.43 10.29
N VAL A 7 -9.06 -19.28 10.41
CA VAL A 7 -7.88 -18.94 9.58
C VAL A 7 -6.73 -19.94 9.78
N GLY A 8 -6.52 -20.43 11.01
CA GLY A 8 -5.52 -21.46 11.30
C GLY A 8 -5.88 -22.81 10.67
N TYR A 9 -7.15 -23.21 10.73
CA TYR A 9 -7.65 -24.45 10.14
C TYR A 9 -7.49 -24.47 8.61
N TYR A 10 -7.84 -23.39 7.91
CA TYR A 10 -7.64 -23.31 6.46
C TYR A 10 -6.16 -23.31 6.07
N GLN A 11 -5.29 -22.67 6.86
CA GLN A 11 -3.85 -22.73 6.62
C GLN A 11 -3.28 -24.14 6.78
N ASP A 12 -3.76 -24.90 7.75
CA ASP A 12 -3.32 -26.28 7.96
C ASP A 12 -3.86 -27.23 6.88
N GLN A 13 -5.09 -27.00 6.40
CA GLN A 13 -5.62 -27.70 5.23
C GLN A 13 -4.82 -27.41 3.96
N ILE A 14 -4.51 -26.15 3.67
CA ILE A 14 -3.71 -25.76 2.51
C ILE A 14 -2.32 -26.39 2.57
N LYS A 15 -1.67 -26.38 3.75
CA LYS A 15 -0.37 -27.04 3.95
C LYS A 15 -0.46 -28.54 3.71
N SER A 16 -1.50 -29.21 4.21
CA SER A 16 -1.69 -30.65 3.99
C SER A 16 -1.89 -30.96 2.51
N ILE A 17 -2.65 -30.14 1.78
CA ILE A 17 -2.90 -30.32 0.35
C ILE A 17 -1.62 -30.11 -0.46
N GLN A 18 -0.84 -29.08 -0.12
CA GLN A 18 0.46 -28.80 -0.75
C GLN A 18 1.49 -29.91 -0.47
N GLN A 19 1.51 -30.46 0.74
CA GLN A 19 2.37 -31.59 1.11
C GLN A 19 2.01 -32.85 0.31
N THR A 20 0.71 -33.11 0.12
CA THR A 20 0.26 -34.21 -0.74
C THR A 20 0.74 -34.00 -2.17
N PHE A 21 0.59 -32.79 -2.74
CA PHE A 21 1.07 -32.49 -4.09
C PHE A 21 2.59 -32.66 -4.25
N ALA A 22 3.37 -32.19 -3.26
CA ALA A 22 4.83 -32.30 -3.27
C ALA A 22 5.34 -33.75 -3.29
N LYS A 23 4.56 -34.73 -2.82
CA LYS A 23 4.92 -36.16 -2.94
C LYS A 23 4.86 -36.67 -4.38
N PHE A 24 4.00 -36.08 -5.21
CA PHE A 24 3.82 -36.48 -6.61
C PHE A 24 4.73 -35.69 -7.56
N ASP A 25 5.31 -34.57 -7.10
CA ASP A 25 6.33 -33.77 -7.78
C ASP A 25 7.68 -33.89 -7.05
N GLU A 26 8.27 -35.09 -7.11
CA GLU A 26 9.56 -35.40 -6.45
C GLU A 26 10.71 -34.46 -6.91
N ALA A 27 10.59 -33.88 -8.11
CA ALA A 27 11.57 -32.98 -8.69
C ALA A 27 11.35 -31.50 -8.32
N GLY A 28 10.25 -31.14 -7.63
CA GLY A 28 9.94 -29.78 -7.21
C GLY A 28 9.71 -28.81 -8.38
N THR A 29 9.24 -29.32 -9.52
CA THR A 29 9.05 -28.58 -10.77
C THR A 29 7.75 -27.77 -10.81
N GLY A 30 6.85 -27.98 -9.85
CA GLY A 30 5.48 -27.46 -9.84
C GLY A 30 4.53 -28.22 -10.77
N ARG A 31 4.96 -29.33 -11.36
CA ARG A 31 4.21 -30.14 -12.34
C ARG A 31 4.20 -31.61 -11.95
N ILE A 32 3.10 -32.29 -12.26
CA ILE A 32 2.95 -33.73 -12.07
C ILE A 32 2.48 -34.40 -13.35
N LEU A 33 2.71 -35.69 -13.50
CA LEU A 33 2.21 -36.47 -14.62
C LEU A 33 0.68 -36.54 -14.57
N VAL A 34 0.02 -36.27 -15.70
CA VAL A 34 -1.45 -36.36 -15.85
C VAL A 34 -1.95 -37.77 -15.48
N ASP A 35 -1.12 -38.78 -15.70
CA ASP A 35 -1.39 -40.19 -15.35
C ASP A 35 -1.54 -40.43 -13.85
N ARG A 36 -0.90 -39.59 -13.03
CA ARG A 36 -0.90 -39.70 -11.57
C ARG A 36 -1.95 -38.81 -10.89
N VAL A 37 -2.70 -38.00 -11.66
CA VAL A 37 -3.76 -37.14 -11.14
C VAL A 37 -4.87 -37.92 -10.39
N PRO A 38 -5.31 -39.12 -10.85
CA PRO A 38 -6.29 -39.91 -10.09
C PRO A 38 -5.78 -40.35 -8.73
N GLU A 39 -4.50 -40.73 -8.63
CA GLU A 39 -3.85 -41.12 -7.37
C GLU A 39 -3.72 -39.92 -6.42
N LEU A 40 -3.30 -38.76 -6.95
CA LEU A 40 -3.22 -37.51 -6.20
C LEU A 40 -4.58 -37.14 -5.62
N LEU A 41 -5.64 -37.13 -6.43
CA LEU A 41 -6.98 -36.74 -6.00
C LEU A 41 -7.56 -37.73 -4.98
N LYS A 42 -7.24 -39.01 -5.11
CA LYS A 42 -7.56 -40.03 -4.11
C LYS A 42 -6.86 -39.79 -2.78
N GLU A 43 -5.57 -39.42 -2.76
CA GLU A 43 -4.86 -39.04 -1.53
C GLU A 43 -5.43 -37.76 -0.90
N LEU A 44 -6.01 -36.87 -1.70
CA LEU A 44 -6.73 -35.69 -1.25
C LEU A 44 -8.18 -35.98 -0.80
N GLY A 45 -8.57 -37.26 -0.74
CA GLY A 45 -9.87 -37.71 -0.24
C GLY A 45 -11.02 -37.59 -1.25
N ARG A 46 -10.70 -37.49 -2.55
CA ARG A 46 -11.70 -37.49 -3.63
C ARG A 46 -11.94 -38.89 -4.17
N ASP A 47 -13.11 -39.08 -4.77
CA ASP A 47 -13.47 -40.36 -5.33
C ASP A 47 -12.59 -40.71 -6.55
N PRO A 48 -12.18 -41.98 -6.72
CA PRO A 48 -11.36 -42.40 -7.85
C PRO A 48 -12.00 -42.11 -9.21
N GLU A 49 -13.33 -42.12 -9.32
CA GLU A 49 -14.03 -41.83 -10.59
C GLU A 49 -13.90 -40.36 -10.98
N THR A 50 -14.06 -39.44 -10.02
CA THR A 50 -13.81 -38.00 -10.21
C THR A 50 -12.37 -37.75 -10.67
N GLY A 51 -11.40 -38.47 -10.09
CA GLY A 51 -10.00 -38.39 -10.47
C GLY A 51 -9.72 -38.80 -11.92
N LEU A 52 -10.33 -39.90 -12.37
CA LEU A 52 -10.25 -40.36 -13.77
C LEU A 52 -10.91 -39.37 -14.74
N ARG A 53 -12.01 -38.74 -14.33
CA ARG A 53 -12.68 -37.73 -15.16
C ARG A 53 -11.84 -36.48 -15.34
N VAL A 54 -11.20 -36.01 -14.27
CA VAL A 54 -10.25 -34.88 -14.34
C VAL A 54 -9.08 -35.19 -15.25
N GLN A 55 -8.52 -36.40 -15.15
CA GLN A 55 -7.45 -36.87 -16.04
C GLN A 55 -7.85 -36.84 -17.52
N GLN A 56 -9.05 -37.31 -17.87
CA GLN A 56 -9.56 -37.26 -19.25
C GLN A 56 -9.67 -35.82 -19.76
N LEU A 57 -10.24 -34.91 -18.95
CA LEU A 57 -10.42 -33.51 -19.32
C LEU A 57 -9.09 -32.77 -19.49
N LEU A 58 -8.05 -33.13 -18.72
CA LEU A 58 -6.70 -32.57 -18.89
C LEU A 58 -6.08 -33.03 -20.21
N ARG A 59 -6.24 -34.31 -20.58
CA ARG A 59 -5.74 -34.85 -21.86
C ARG A 59 -6.46 -34.29 -23.09
N GLU A 60 -7.74 -33.99 -22.97
CA GLU A 60 -8.56 -33.45 -24.07
C GLU A 60 -8.24 -32.00 -24.41
N ARG A 61 -7.65 -31.23 -23.48
CA ARG A 61 -7.49 -29.78 -23.59
C ARG A 61 -6.09 -29.33 -24.00
N ASP A 62 -5.06 -30.11 -23.67
CA ASP A 62 -3.66 -29.71 -23.90
C ASP A 62 -3.05 -30.41 -25.12
N ILE A 63 -2.93 -29.66 -26.22
CA ILE A 63 -2.32 -30.11 -27.48
C ILE A 63 -0.77 -29.99 -27.44
N ASP A 64 -0.22 -29.17 -26.52
CA ASP A 64 1.21 -28.81 -26.55
C ASP A 64 2.06 -29.35 -25.37
N ASN A 65 1.45 -29.89 -24.30
CA ASN A 65 2.16 -30.40 -23.09
C ASN A 65 1.50 -31.68 -22.50
N GLY A 66 1.06 -32.59 -23.36
CA GLY A 66 0.06 -33.65 -23.07
C GLY A 66 0.30 -34.63 -21.91
N ASP A 67 1.48 -34.64 -21.28
CA ASP A 67 1.80 -35.64 -20.24
C ASP A 67 1.90 -35.05 -18.81
N THR A 68 1.96 -33.72 -18.64
CA THR A 68 2.11 -33.09 -17.31
C THR A 68 1.17 -31.91 -17.07
N CYS A 69 0.64 -31.80 -15.85
CA CYS A 69 -0.20 -30.67 -15.43
C CYS A 69 0.31 -30.02 -14.12
N THR A 70 -0.09 -28.79 -13.87
CA THR A 70 0.14 -28.09 -12.60
C THR A 70 -0.96 -28.39 -11.58
N PHE A 71 -0.70 -28.09 -10.30
CA PHE A 71 -1.70 -28.20 -9.24
C PHE A 71 -2.93 -27.32 -9.52
N GLU A 72 -2.70 -26.12 -10.05
CA GLU A 72 -3.78 -25.17 -10.36
C GLU A 72 -4.70 -25.69 -11.48
N GLU A 73 -4.12 -26.27 -12.54
CA GLU A 73 -4.86 -26.92 -13.62
C GLU A 73 -5.71 -28.10 -13.08
N ALA A 74 -5.13 -28.98 -12.26
CA ALA A 74 -5.85 -30.11 -11.69
C ALA A 74 -7.02 -29.66 -10.79
N VAL A 75 -6.83 -28.61 -9.96
CA VAL A 75 -7.88 -28.07 -9.09
C VAL A 75 -8.97 -27.35 -9.89
N GLN A 76 -8.60 -26.59 -10.93
CA GLN A 76 -9.58 -25.92 -11.77
C GLN A 76 -10.48 -26.93 -12.50
N HIS A 77 -9.89 -28.03 -12.99
CA HIS A 77 -10.63 -29.11 -13.61
C HIS A 77 -11.45 -29.92 -12.60
N LEU A 78 -10.92 -30.19 -11.41
CA LEU A 78 -11.72 -30.79 -10.32
C LEU A 78 -12.94 -29.94 -10.00
N LYS A 79 -12.77 -28.61 -9.88
CA LYS A 79 -13.90 -27.70 -9.65
C LYS A 79 -14.94 -27.78 -10.77
N ASN A 80 -14.50 -27.90 -12.03
CA ASN A 80 -15.41 -28.04 -13.17
C ASN A 80 -16.14 -29.39 -13.17
N VAL A 81 -15.45 -30.48 -12.81
CA VAL A 81 -16.05 -31.82 -12.68
C VAL A 81 -17.04 -31.86 -11.52
N GLU A 82 -16.68 -31.31 -10.36
CA GLU A 82 -17.57 -31.22 -9.20
C GLU A 82 -18.80 -30.35 -9.51
N VAL A 83 -18.63 -29.23 -10.24
CA VAL A 83 -19.75 -28.39 -10.70
C VAL A 83 -20.63 -29.14 -11.72
N GLN A 84 -20.05 -29.99 -12.56
CA GLN A 84 -20.79 -30.86 -13.48
C GLN A 84 -21.44 -32.07 -12.79
N GLU A 85 -20.91 -32.62 -11.70
CA GLU A 85 -21.55 -33.71 -10.95
C GLU A 85 -22.82 -33.26 -10.21
N TYR A 86 -22.98 -31.95 -9.95
CA TYR A 86 -24.27 -31.36 -9.54
C TYR A 86 -25.24 -31.09 -10.71
N ALA A 87 -24.81 -31.30 -11.96
CA ALA A 87 -25.61 -31.24 -13.17
C ALA A 87 -25.52 -32.62 -13.87
N GLY A 88 -26.33 -33.57 -13.40
CA GLY A 88 -26.28 -34.97 -13.82
C GLY A 88 -26.24 -35.22 -15.35
N PRO A 89 -25.79 -36.41 -15.77
CA PRO A 89 -25.54 -36.73 -17.18
C PRO A 89 -26.87 -36.81 -17.94
N GLY A 90 -27.18 -35.75 -18.68
CA GLY A 90 -28.40 -35.67 -19.47
C GLY A 90 -28.66 -34.25 -19.97
N ALA A 91 -27.71 -33.68 -20.71
CA ALA A 91 -27.91 -32.43 -21.43
C ALA A 91 -27.76 -32.69 -22.93
N ASP A 92 -28.75 -33.37 -23.50
CA ASP A 92 -29.16 -33.06 -24.87
C ASP A 92 -30.69 -33.17 -25.01
N GLN A 93 -31.25 -32.15 -25.66
CA GLN A 93 -32.64 -31.98 -26.12
C GLN A 93 -33.76 -31.85 -25.09
N GLY A 94 -34.16 -30.60 -24.84
CA GLY A 94 -35.46 -30.23 -24.29
C GLY A 94 -35.36 -29.09 -23.31
N GLY A 95 -35.98 -27.94 -23.61
CA GLY A 95 -36.04 -26.79 -22.72
C GLY A 95 -36.83 -27.09 -21.44
N ASP A 96 -36.20 -27.78 -20.50
CA ASP A 96 -36.74 -27.99 -19.16
C ASP A 96 -36.33 -26.84 -18.27
N LYS A 97 -37.34 -26.24 -17.65
CA LYS A 97 -37.22 -25.13 -16.71
C LYS A 97 -36.22 -25.55 -15.65
N THR A 98 -35.12 -24.82 -15.48
CA THR A 98 -34.22 -24.98 -14.33
C THR A 98 -35.09 -25.16 -13.10
N VAL A 99 -35.12 -26.35 -12.49
CA VAL A 99 -36.06 -26.66 -11.41
C VAL A 99 -35.66 -25.81 -10.21
N THR A 100 -36.24 -24.61 -10.12
CA THR A 100 -35.93 -23.68 -9.06
C THR A 100 -36.50 -24.24 -7.75
N PRO A 101 -35.89 -23.93 -6.60
CA PRO A 101 -36.46 -24.28 -5.30
C PRO A 101 -37.93 -23.88 -5.16
N LEU A 102 -38.32 -22.72 -5.74
CA LEU A 102 -39.70 -22.24 -5.82
C LEU A 102 -40.61 -23.11 -6.68
N THR A 103 -40.12 -23.63 -7.81
CA THR A 103 -40.87 -24.54 -8.69
C THR A 103 -41.09 -25.89 -8.01
N LEU A 104 -40.08 -26.41 -7.33
CA LEU A 104 -40.20 -27.66 -6.56
C LEU A 104 -41.16 -27.50 -5.38
N MET A 105 -41.10 -26.38 -4.68
CA MET A 105 -42.05 -26.03 -3.61
C MET A 105 -43.49 -26.00 -4.12
N ARG A 106 -43.74 -25.40 -5.29
CA ARG A 106 -45.09 -25.39 -5.91
C ARG A 106 -45.59 -26.79 -6.23
N ARG A 107 -44.76 -27.60 -6.88
CA ARG A 107 -45.12 -28.99 -7.24
C ARG A 107 -45.45 -29.84 -6.01
N LEU A 108 -44.74 -29.63 -4.90
CA LEU A 108 -45.03 -30.30 -3.62
C LEU A 108 -46.35 -29.82 -2.99
N ASP A 109 -46.70 -28.54 -3.13
CA ASP A 109 -47.99 -28.00 -2.65
C ASP A 109 -49.16 -28.53 -3.48
N GLU A 110 -49.02 -28.60 -4.82
CA GLU A 110 -50.00 -29.22 -5.71
C GLU A 110 -50.18 -30.71 -5.44
N TYR A 111 -49.09 -31.45 -5.26
CA TYR A 111 -49.15 -32.88 -4.91
C TYR A 111 -49.83 -33.09 -3.55
N ARG A 112 -49.56 -32.23 -2.55
CA ARG A 112 -50.25 -32.27 -1.26
C ARG A 112 -51.77 -32.12 -1.44
N LYS A 113 -52.22 -31.09 -2.19
CA LYS A 113 -53.65 -30.85 -2.46
C LYS A 113 -54.30 -32.07 -3.14
N GLN A 114 -53.63 -32.68 -4.11
CA GLN A 114 -54.14 -33.88 -4.80
C GLN A 114 -54.27 -35.10 -3.86
N CYS A 115 -53.32 -35.30 -2.95
CA CYS A 115 -53.41 -36.37 -1.95
C CYS A 115 -54.53 -36.10 -0.93
N GLU A 116 -54.76 -34.84 -0.55
CA GLU A 116 -55.87 -34.44 0.33
C GLU A 116 -57.23 -34.73 -0.32
N GLU A 117 -57.40 -34.41 -1.61
CA GLU A 117 -58.63 -34.71 -2.38
C GLU A 117 -58.91 -36.21 -2.50
N LYS A 118 -57.87 -37.03 -2.65
CA LYS A 118 -57.98 -38.50 -2.75
C LYS A 118 -58.13 -39.20 -1.39
N GLY A 119 -58.00 -38.47 -0.27
CA GLY A 119 -58.01 -39.03 1.08
C GLY A 119 -56.71 -39.74 1.51
N GLU A 120 -55.62 -39.55 0.76
CA GLU A 120 -54.29 -40.14 1.01
C GLU A 120 -53.47 -39.28 1.99
N TYR A 121 -53.94 -39.17 3.23
CA TYR A 121 -53.36 -38.25 4.24
C TYR A 121 -51.90 -38.54 4.62
N VAL A 122 -51.45 -39.80 4.50
CA VAL A 122 -50.06 -40.17 4.79
C VAL A 122 -49.10 -39.55 3.77
N GLU A 123 -49.46 -39.56 2.49
CA GLU A 123 -48.67 -38.97 1.41
C GLU A 123 -48.75 -37.43 1.46
N ALA A 124 -49.92 -36.87 1.76
CA ALA A 124 -50.06 -35.43 2.00
C ALA A 124 -49.15 -34.94 3.15
N LYS A 125 -49.04 -35.71 4.24
CA LYS A 125 -48.12 -35.41 5.36
C LYS A 125 -46.66 -35.44 4.91
N LYS A 126 -46.24 -36.44 4.11
CA LYS A 126 -44.87 -36.52 3.58
C LYS A 126 -44.56 -35.33 2.66
N ALA A 127 -45.48 -34.98 1.76
CA ALA A 127 -45.35 -33.85 0.85
C ALA A 127 -45.19 -32.52 1.62
N ARG A 128 -46.00 -32.31 2.66
CA ARG A 128 -45.91 -31.15 3.55
C ARG A 128 -44.57 -31.08 4.28
N MET A 129 -44.11 -32.18 4.88
CA MET A 129 -42.81 -32.23 5.55
C MET A 129 -41.68 -31.86 4.59
N LYS A 130 -41.73 -32.36 3.35
CA LYS A 130 -40.70 -32.06 2.35
C LYS A 130 -40.74 -30.61 1.88
N TYR A 131 -41.94 -30.05 1.73
CA TYR A 131 -42.14 -28.63 1.42
C TYR A 131 -41.54 -27.73 2.52
N GLU A 132 -41.83 -28.03 3.78
CA GLU A 132 -41.32 -27.26 4.92
C GLU A 132 -39.78 -27.35 5.02
N GLU A 133 -39.20 -28.53 4.79
CA GLU A 133 -37.74 -28.72 4.74
C GLU A 133 -37.08 -27.88 3.62
N LEU A 134 -37.62 -27.92 2.41
CA LEU A 134 -37.11 -27.15 1.27
C LEU A 134 -37.25 -25.64 1.48
N ARG A 135 -38.39 -25.21 2.04
CA ARG A 135 -38.63 -23.81 2.38
C ARG A 135 -37.58 -23.28 3.37
N GLN A 136 -37.29 -24.04 4.42
CA GLN A 136 -36.26 -23.66 5.41
C GLN A 136 -34.87 -23.59 4.78
N LYS A 137 -34.51 -24.59 3.96
CA LYS A 137 -33.22 -24.60 3.24
C LYS A 137 -33.07 -23.41 2.31
N GLU A 138 -34.13 -23.07 1.58
CA GLU A 138 -34.12 -21.92 0.67
C GLU A 138 -34.08 -20.59 1.43
N GLU A 139 -34.81 -20.46 2.54
CA GLU A 139 -34.74 -19.28 3.43
C GLU A 139 -33.31 -19.04 3.93
N ILE A 140 -32.64 -20.11 4.38
CA ILE A 140 -31.24 -20.05 4.81
C ILE A 140 -30.33 -19.66 3.64
N ARG A 141 -30.53 -20.25 2.45
CA ARG A 141 -29.72 -19.96 1.26
C ARG A 141 -29.84 -18.49 0.87
N GLN A 142 -31.06 -17.96 0.81
CA GLN A 142 -31.31 -16.56 0.45
C GLN A 142 -30.71 -15.59 1.46
N ARG A 143 -30.82 -15.88 2.77
CA ARG A 143 -30.15 -15.08 3.81
C ARG A 143 -28.63 -15.07 3.65
N ARG A 144 -28.02 -16.23 3.37
CA ARG A 144 -26.57 -16.34 3.13
C ARG A 144 -26.12 -15.54 1.92
N LEU A 145 -26.91 -15.50 0.84
CA LEU A 145 -26.58 -14.69 -0.34
C LEU A 145 -26.57 -13.20 -0.01
N VAL A 146 -27.55 -12.72 0.77
CA VAL A 146 -27.58 -11.33 1.24
C VAL A 146 -26.35 -11.03 2.11
N GLU A 147 -26.02 -11.91 3.05
CA GLU A 147 -24.84 -11.75 3.90
C GLU A 147 -23.53 -11.75 3.08
N GLN A 148 -23.38 -12.65 2.11
CA GLN A 148 -22.22 -12.69 1.22
C GLN A 148 -22.08 -11.40 0.41
N ALA A 149 -23.17 -10.85 -0.11
CA ALA A 149 -23.15 -9.58 -0.83
C ALA A 149 -22.71 -8.42 0.08
N GLN A 150 -23.19 -8.39 1.32
CA GLN A 150 -22.80 -7.37 2.31
C GLN A 150 -21.33 -7.47 2.71
N ILE A 151 -20.82 -8.69 2.90
CA ILE A 151 -19.39 -8.95 3.15
C ILE A 151 -18.55 -8.47 1.96
N HIS A 152 -18.99 -8.75 0.74
CA HIS A 152 -18.30 -8.30 -0.46
C HIS A 152 -18.24 -6.77 -0.55
N GLU A 153 -19.36 -6.08 -0.38
CA GLU A 153 -19.43 -4.60 -0.37
C GLU A 153 -18.53 -4.01 0.74
N MET A 154 -18.49 -4.63 1.93
CA MET A 154 -17.58 -4.23 3.01
C MET A 154 -16.12 -4.40 2.60
N ASN A 155 -15.75 -5.53 2.00
CA ASN A 155 -14.39 -5.80 1.55
C ASN A 155 -13.93 -4.81 0.48
N GLU A 156 -14.79 -4.47 -0.48
CA GLU A 156 -14.50 -3.45 -1.50
C GLU A 156 -14.24 -2.09 -0.86
N VAL A 157 -15.07 -1.69 0.11
CA VAL A 157 -14.86 -0.46 0.87
C VAL A 157 -13.53 -0.51 1.63
N GLU A 158 -13.18 -1.63 2.26
CA GLU A 158 -11.90 -1.77 2.95
C GLU A 158 -10.70 -1.69 2.00
N GLN A 159 -10.80 -2.30 0.82
CA GLN A 159 -9.77 -2.20 -0.22
C GLN A 159 -9.61 -0.75 -0.70
N ALA A 160 -10.72 -0.05 -0.98
CA ALA A 160 -10.69 1.36 -1.35
C ALA A 160 -10.06 2.23 -0.25
N GLN A 161 -10.36 1.96 1.03
CA GLN A 161 -9.74 2.66 2.15
C GLN A 161 -8.23 2.41 2.26
N LYS A 162 -7.78 1.16 2.06
CA LYS A 162 -6.35 0.82 2.01
C LYS A 162 -5.66 1.59 0.89
N GLN A 163 -6.26 1.62 -0.30
CA GLN A 163 -5.75 2.35 -1.46
C GLN A 163 -5.63 3.85 -1.17
N GLN A 164 -6.66 4.46 -0.57
CA GLN A 164 -6.61 5.87 -0.16
C GLN A 164 -5.47 6.17 0.82
N PHE A 165 -5.16 5.26 1.76
CA PHE A 165 -4.04 5.43 2.68
C PHE A 165 -2.68 5.34 1.98
N LEU A 166 -2.55 4.44 1.01
CA LEU A 166 -1.33 4.31 0.21
C LEU A 166 -1.11 5.58 -0.61
N GLU A 167 -2.14 6.06 -1.30
CA GLU A 167 -2.08 7.30 -2.09
C GLU A 167 -1.80 8.52 -1.23
N PHE A 168 -2.48 8.65 -0.08
CA PHE A 168 -2.21 9.70 0.90
C PHE A 168 -0.75 9.66 1.38
N SER A 169 -0.24 8.48 1.72
CA SER A 169 1.13 8.34 2.21
C SER A 169 2.15 8.70 1.12
N ALA A 170 1.97 8.17 -0.09
CA ALA A 170 2.84 8.46 -1.23
C ALA A 170 2.85 9.94 -1.60
N ALA A 171 1.69 10.60 -1.59
CA ALA A 171 1.58 12.04 -1.86
C ALA A 171 2.34 12.86 -0.79
N TRP A 172 2.19 12.52 0.49
CA TRP A 172 2.93 13.17 1.57
C TRP A 172 4.43 12.89 1.53
N ASP A 173 4.84 11.68 1.17
CA ASP A 173 6.25 11.33 1.05
C ASP A 173 6.91 12.12 -0.08
N ARG A 174 6.23 12.26 -1.23
CA ARG A 174 6.68 13.13 -2.32
C ARG A 174 6.78 14.59 -1.88
N TYR A 175 5.74 15.12 -1.26
CA TYR A 175 5.73 16.50 -0.76
C TYR A 175 6.86 16.76 0.25
N MET A 176 7.10 15.82 1.18
CA MET A 176 8.18 15.94 2.15
C MET A 176 9.56 15.85 1.49
N ALA A 177 9.74 15.01 0.46
CA ALA A 177 10.98 14.94 -0.30
C ALA A 177 11.28 16.26 -1.02
N ASP A 178 10.27 16.86 -1.67
CA ASP A 178 10.40 18.17 -2.32
C ASP A 178 10.74 19.28 -1.29
N TYR A 179 10.10 19.25 -0.13
CA TYR A 179 10.41 20.15 0.99
C TYR A 179 11.86 19.98 1.49
N GLU A 180 12.32 18.74 1.69
CA GLU A 180 13.69 18.48 2.15
C GLU A 180 14.74 18.90 1.11
N SER A 181 14.46 18.67 -0.18
CA SER A 181 15.31 19.12 -1.28
C SER A 181 15.42 20.65 -1.33
N THR A 182 14.30 21.37 -1.24
CA THR A 182 14.31 22.84 -1.22
C THR A 182 15.00 23.40 0.04
N ALA A 183 14.80 22.77 1.20
CA ALA A 183 15.51 23.12 2.43
C ALA A 183 17.03 22.91 2.29
N TYR A 184 17.47 21.79 1.72
CA TYR A 184 18.87 21.51 1.45
C TYR A 184 19.49 22.56 0.52
N MET A 185 18.83 22.87 -0.61
CA MET A 185 19.26 23.92 -1.54
C MET A 185 19.39 25.29 -0.87
N SER A 186 18.53 25.61 0.08
CA SER A 186 18.62 26.88 0.83
C SER A 186 19.84 26.93 1.75
N VAL A 187 20.25 25.79 2.32
CA VAL A 187 21.44 25.66 3.17
C VAL A 187 22.71 25.76 2.32
N GLU A 188 22.75 25.07 1.19
CA GLU A 188 23.90 25.12 0.27
C GLU A 188 24.09 26.52 -0.30
N ARG A 189 23.01 27.19 -0.74
CA ARG A 189 23.08 28.59 -1.19
C ARG A 189 23.67 29.53 -0.14
N LEU A 190 23.28 29.36 1.13
CA LEU A 190 23.82 30.17 2.22
C LEU A 190 25.31 29.88 2.47
N ARG A 191 25.72 28.61 2.36
CA ARG A 191 27.13 28.20 2.49
C ARG A 191 27.99 28.78 1.36
N GLU A 192 27.51 28.72 0.12
CA GLU A 192 28.18 29.31 -1.03
C GLU A 192 28.33 30.83 -0.87
N GLN A 193 27.26 31.51 -0.45
CA GLN A 193 27.30 32.95 -0.17
C GLN A 193 28.32 33.27 0.93
N HIS A 194 28.31 32.52 2.05
CA HIS A 194 29.30 32.71 3.10
C HIS A 194 30.74 32.49 2.62
N ALA A 195 30.97 31.52 1.73
CA ALA A 195 32.29 31.26 1.17
C ALA A 195 32.76 32.41 0.25
N GLN A 196 31.86 32.95 -0.57
CA GLN A 196 32.13 34.11 -1.42
C GLN A 196 32.43 35.34 -0.57
N ASP A 197 31.56 35.67 0.38
CA ASP A 197 31.73 36.81 1.30
C ASP A 197 33.05 36.69 2.08
N PHE A 198 33.42 35.48 2.50
CA PHE A 198 34.67 35.24 3.22
C PHE A 198 35.90 35.45 2.32
N ALA A 199 35.86 34.98 1.08
CA ALA A 199 36.95 35.19 0.11
C ALA A 199 37.12 36.68 -0.25
N GLU A 200 36.02 37.39 -0.49
CA GLU A 200 36.02 38.83 -0.72
C GLU A 200 36.58 39.59 0.48
N PHE A 201 36.19 39.20 1.70
CA PHE A 201 36.69 39.80 2.92
C PHE A 201 38.20 39.59 3.10
N GLN A 202 38.71 38.39 2.84
CA GLN A 202 40.15 38.12 2.87
C GLN A 202 40.91 38.96 1.84
N GLU A 203 40.37 39.10 0.63
CA GLU A 203 40.98 39.91 -0.42
C GLU A 203 40.99 41.41 -0.05
N GLN A 204 39.92 41.91 0.58
CA GLN A 204 39.88 43.27 1.11
C GLN A 204 40.93 43.50 2.20
N LEU A 205 41.12 42.54 3.11
CA LEU A 205 42.14 42.62 4.16
C LEU A 205 43.56 42.58 3.57
N ARG A 206 43.82 41.77 2.55
CA ARG A 206 45.11 41.71 1.85
C ARG A 206 45.47 43.02 1.14
N LYS A 207 44.47 43.73 0.61
CA LYS A 207 44.67 45.02 -0.09
C LYS A 207 44.90 46.20 0.86
N GLN A 208 44.70 46.05 2.17
CA GLN A 208 44.94 47.14 3.11
C GLN A 208 46.44 47.49 3.16
N PRO A 209 46.81 48.78 3.00
CA PRO A 209 48.21 49.17 3.04
C PRO A 209 48.81 48.84 4.41
N PRO A 210 50.06 48.36 4.47
CA PRO A 210 50.73 48.07 5.73
C PRO A 210 50.86 49.37 6.53
N GLY A 211 50.15 49.43 7.66
CA GLY A 211 50.22 50.56 8.57
C GLY A 211 51.47 50.48 9.44
N CYS A 212 52.66 50.75 8.90
CA CYS A 212 53.83 51.00 9.75
C CYS A 212 54.29 52.45 9.62
N LYS A 213 54.31 53.15 10.75
CA LYS A 213 55.11 54.37 10.91
C LYS A 213 56.38 53.92 11.63
N GLN A 214 57.53 54.14 11.01
CA GLN A 214 58.83 53.85 11.63
C GLN A 214 58.92 54.55 12.99
N SER A 215 59.47 53.87 14.01
CA SER A 215 59.60 54.49 15.32
C SER A 215 60.50 55.72 15.26
N LYS A 216 60.28 56.66 16.18
CA LYS A 216 61.14 57.84 16.31
C LYS A 216 62.60 57.44 16.57
N GLU A 217 62.81 56.38 17.35
CA GLU A 217 64.12 55.82 17.67
C GLU A 217 64.83 55.26 16.42
N LEU A 218 64.12 54.51 15.57
CA LEU A 218 64.65 54.03 14.31
C LEU A 218 65.04 55.20 13.39
N LEU A 219 64.20 56.23 13.29
CA LEU A 219 64.48 57.42 12.50
C LEU A 219 65.71 58.19 13.04
N GLU A 220 65.88 58.28 14.35
CA GLU A 220 67.04 58.89 14.99
C GLU A 220 68.33 58.09 14.72
N LEU A 221 68.28 56.76 14.82
CA LEU A 221 69.39 55.88 14.44
C LEU A 221 69.78 56.05 12.97
N ARG A 222 68.80 56.18 12.05
CA ARG A 222 69.06 56.44 10.63
C ARG A 222 69.68 57.82 10.38
N ARG A 223 69.24 58.87 11.10
CA ARG A 223 69.86 60.21 11.03
C ARG A 223 71.30 60.19 11.58
N LYS A 224 71.53 59.50 12.70
CA LYS A 224 72.86 59.34 13.31
C LYS A 224 73.81 58.56 12.39
N GLN A 225 73.32 57.48 11.77
CA GLN A 225 74.05 56.71 10.75
C GLN A 225 74.49 57.63 9.59
N GLN A 226 73.58 58.42 9.03
CA GLN A 226 73.90 59.34 7.92
C GLN A 226 74.89 60.43 8.33
N ALA A 227 74.77 60.98 9.54
CA ALA A 227 75.70 61.99 10.05
C ALA A 227 77.12 61.43 10.22
N LEU A 228 77.27 60.24 10.82
CA LEU A 228 78.57 59.58 10.98
C LEU A 228 79.21 59.20 9.65
N ALA A 229 78.40 58.77 8.67
CA ALA A 229 78.88 58.49 7.31
C ALA A 229 79.41 59.74 6.61
N LYS A 230 78.72 60.88 6.73
CA LYS A 230 79.18 62.18 6.19
C LYS A 230 80.49 62.67 6.82
N LEU A 231 80.73 62.33 8.08
CA LEU A 231 81.96 62.67 8.81
C LEU A 231 83.11 61.67 8.56
N GLY A 232 82.94 60.65 7.72
CA GLY A 232 83.97 59.65 7.41
C GLY A 232 84.21 58.59 8.52
N ARG A 233 83.38 58.57 9.57
CA ARG A 233 83.48 57.62 10.69
C ARG A 233 82.74 56.31 10.36
N TYR A 234 83.28 55.56 9.40
CA TYR A 234 82.60 54.39 8.84
C TYR A 234 82.37 53.24 9.84
N LYS A 235 83.31 52.99 10.77
CA LYS A 235 83.16 51.93 11.78
C LYS A 235 81.93 52.15 12.66
N GLU A 236 81.82 53.35 13.21
CA GLU A 236 80.69 53.74 14.07
C GLU A 236 79.38 53.86 13.28
N ALA A 237 79.43 54.35 12.04
CA ALA A 237 78.27 54.36 11.16
C ALA A 237 77.74 52.94 10.89
N ASN A 238 78.63 51.94 10.76
CA ASN A 238 78.25 50.55 10.57
C ASN A 238 77.65 49.92 11.85
N GLU A 239 78.15 50.28 13.03
CA GLU A 239 77.56 49.85 14.31
C GLU A 239 76.15 50.42 14.50
N VAL A 240 75.95 51.72 14.25
CA VAL A 240 74.63 52.36 14.30
C VAL A 240 73.70 51.81 13.23
N LYS A 241 74.22 51.49 12.04
CA LYS A 241 73.46 50.79 10.99
C LYS A 241 72.95 49.44 11.49
N LYS A 242 73.82 48.62 12.09
CA LYS A 242 73.43 47.30 12.60
C LYS A 242 72.33 47.41 13.67
N GLN A 243 72.47 48.36 14.60
CA GLN A 243 71.44 48.65 15.61
C GLN A 243 70.12 49.08 14.96
N GLY A 244 70.16 49.94 13.94
CA GLY A 244 68.98 50.35 13.19
C GLY A 244 68.35 49.20 12.39
N ASP A 245 69.14 48.36 11.75
CA ASP A 245 68.67 47.20 10.97
C ASP A 245 68.04 46.13 11.89
N ASP A 246 68.61 45.90 13.07
CA ASP A 246 68.06 44.97 14.06
C ASP A 246 66.75 45.51 14.67
N LEU A 247 66.68 46.81 14.98
CA LEU A 247 65.45 47.46 15.45
C LEU A 247 64.36 47.46 14.37
N GLU A 248 64.71 47.77 13.13
CA GLU A 248 63.78 47.75 12.00
C GLU A 248 63.21 46.35 11.76
N LYS A 249 64.04 45.31 11.78
CA LYS A 249 63.58 43.92 11.67
C LYS A 249 62.62 43.55 12.78
N TRP A 250 62.93 43.95 14.01
CA TRP A 250 62.06 43.69 15.16
C TRP A 250 60.72 44.43 15.04
N GLU A 251 60.74 45.72 14.69
CA GLU A 251 59.53 46.52 14.47
C GLU A 251 58.67 45.96 13.33
N GLN A 252 59.29 45.56 12.22
CA GLN A 252 58.60 44.92 11.09
C GLN A 252 57.98 43.57 11.50
N ALA A 253 58.69 42.73 12.26
CA ALA A 253 58.19 41.45 12.74
C ALA A 253 57.02 41.64 13.72
N LYS A 254 57.16 42.56 14.68
CA LYS A 254 56.10 42.89 15.64
C LYS A 254 54.86 43.44 14.94
N ASN A 255 55.01 44.43 14.06
CA ASN A 255 53.91 45.02 13.31
C ASN A 255 53.22 43.97 12.41
N SER A 256 54.01 43.10 11.78
CA SER A 256 53.47 41.97 11.01
C SER A 256 52.63 41.06 11.91
N SER A 257 53.12 40.68 13.09
CA SER A 257 52.37 39.86 14.06
C SER A 257 51.06 40.54 14.50
N GLU A 258 51.08 41.84 14.83
CA GLU A 258 49.89 42.59 15.24
C GLU A 258 48.85 42.68 14.11
N VAL A 259 49.28 42.88 12.86
CA VAL A 259 48.41 42.88 11.68
C VAL A 259 47.81 41.50 11.45
N HIS A 260 48.61 40.42 11.56
CA HIS A 260 48.13 39.04 11.45
C HIS A 260 47.09 38.72 12.53
N ASP A 261 47.34 39.10 13.78
CA ASP A 261 46.39 38.89 14.88
C ASP A 261 45.09 39.69 14.70
N ARG A 262 45.19 40.94 14.23
CA ARG A 262 44.01 41.77 13.93
C ARG A 262 43.18 41.14 12.80
N THR A 263 43.83 40.70 11.73
CA THR A 263 43.21 40.02 10.58
C THR A 263 42.52 38.75 11.05
N ARG A 264 43.23 37.90 11.82
CA ARG A 264 42.68 36.67 12.40
C ARG A 264 41.43 36.92 13.23
N ARG A 265 41.46 37.90 14.15
CA ARG A 265 40.30 38.26 14.98
C ARG A 265 39.11 38.74 14.14
N GLN A 266 39.37 39.47 13.05
CA GLN A 266 38.34 39.93 12.13
C GLN A 266 37.72 38.75 11.36
N GLU A 267 38.53 37.82 10.87
CA GLU A 267 38.06 36.59 10.22
C GLU A 267 37.24 35.70 11.18
N GLU A 268 37.72 35.52 12.42
CA GLU A 268 37.02 34.75 13.45
C GLU A 268 35.63 35.34 13.75
N ARG A 269 35.52 36.68 13.81
CA ARG A 269 34.23 37.36 13.99
C ARG A 269 33.27 37.12 12.82
N LEU A 270 33.76 37.19 11.58
CA LEU A 270 32.95 36.92 10.39
C LEU A 270 32.46 35.48 10.38
N ARG A 271 33.35 34.50 10.59
CA ARG A 271 32.98 33.08 10.68
C ARG A 271 31.96 32.82 11.78
N ALA A 272 32.13 33.41 12.96
CA ALA A 272 31.18 33.28 14.06
C ALA A 272 29.79 33.83 13.71
N ALA A 273 29.73 34.97 13.00
CA ALA A 273 28.47 35.54 12.51
C ALA A 273 27.80 34.62 11.47
N GLN A 274 28.56 34.12 10.50
CA GLN A 274 28.10 33.16 9.49
C GLN A 274 27.59 31.85 10.13
N GLN A 275 28.30 31.32 11.12
CA GLN A 275 27.88 30.12 11.86
C GLN A 275 26.57 30.35 12.62
N LYS A 276 26.39 31.53 13.23
CA LYS A 276 25.13 31.91 13.90
C LYS A 276 23.96 32.00 12.90
N ALA A 277 24.19 32.56 11.72
CA ALA A 277 23.19 32.65 10.66
C ALA A 277 22.78 31.25 10.15
N LEU A 278 23.75 30.38 9.88
CA LEU A 278 23.49 28.99 9.48
C LEU A 278 22.71 28.23 10.56
N ALA A 279 23.11 28.35 11.83
CA ALA A 279 22.42 27.72 12.95
C ALA A 279 20.97 28.21 13.10
N ALA A 280 20.71 29.50 12.86
CA ALA A 280 19.36 30.05 12.86
C ALA A 280 18.50 29.48 11.72
N LEU A 281 19.05 29.38 10.50
CA LEU A 281 18.37 28.76 9.37
C LEU A 281 18.04 27.29 9.65
N LEU A 282 19.00 26.50 10.14
CA LEU A 282 18.79 25.09 10.47
C LEU A 282 17.69 24.91 11.54
N LYS A 283 17.68 25.76 12.58
CA LYS A 283 16.62 25.74 13.60
C LYS A 283 15.24 26.05 13.01
N ARG A 284 15.16 26.99 12.07
CA ARG A 284 13.91 27.31 11.36
C ARG A 284 13.43 26.10 10.55
N ILE A 285 14.31 25.52 9.72
CA ILE A 285 14.00 24.32 8.92
C ILE A 285 13.53 23.17 9.81
N GLN A 286 14.17 22.97 10.97
CA GLN A 286 13.80 21.90 11.90
C GLN A 286 12.43 22.13 12.54
N ARG A 287 12.11 23.37 12.95
CA ARG A 287 10.79 23.73 13.48
C ARG A 287 9.71 23.52 12.42
N ASP A 288 9.94 24.05 11.22
CA ASP A 288 9.00 23.98 10.10
C ASP A 288 8.79 22.52 9.68
N ARG A 289 9.85 21.67 9.67
CA ARG A 289 9.74 20.21 9.47
C ARG A 289 8.82 19.56 10.51
N GLY A 290 8.96 19.95 11.78
CA GLY A 290 8.09 19.49 12.86
C GLY A 290 6.63 19.95 12.71
N GLU A 291 6.38 21.09 12.06
CA GLU A 291 5.03 21.54 11.68
C GLU A 291 4.46 20.68 10.56
N GLN A 292 5.23 20.42 9.50
CA GLN A 292 4.78 19.55 8.39
C GLN A 292 4.41 18.14 8.87
N ILE A 293 5.21 17.56 9.78
CA ILE A 293 4.90 16.26 10.39
C ILE A 293 3.57 16.30 11.16
N ARG A 294 3.33 17.37 11.93
CA ARG A 294 2.06 17.55 12.64
C ARG A 294 0.88 17.71 11.68
N HIS A 295 1.04 18.43 10.57
CA HIS A 295 0.02 18.51 9.53
C HIS A 295 -0.31 17.15 8.93
N ARG A 296 0.71 16.36 8.56
CA ARG A 296 0.52 14.97 8.09
C ARG A 296 -0.24 14.11 9.09
N GLN A 297 0.10 14.22 10.38
CA GLN A 297 -0.59 13.49 11.45
C GLN A 297 -2.07 13.88 11.55
N MET A 298 -2.39 15.18 11.54
CA MET A 298 -3.77 15.66 11.59
C MET A 298 -4.58 15.21 10.38
N ASP A 299 -4.03 15.31 9.17
CA ASP A 299 -4.74 14.93 7.95
C ASP A 299 -4.92 13.41 7.84
N SER A 300 -3.93 12.63 8.30
CA SER A 300 -4.07 11.18 8.44
C SER A 300 -5.20 10.81 9.41
N GLN A 301 -5.25 11.45 10.59
CA GLN A 301 -6.34 11.24 11.54
C GLN A 301 -7.71 11.59 10.96
N ARG A 302 -7.82 12.69 10.20
CA ARG A 302 -9.05 13.05 9.50
C ARG A 302 -9.45 12.01 8.46
N LEU A 303 -8.48 11.42 7.74
CA LEU A 303 -8.74 10.31 6.81
C LEU A 303 -9.22 9.06 7.55
N ILE A 304 -8.56 8.66 8.63
CA ILE A 304 -8.98 7.53 9.50
C ILE A 304 -10.42 7.74 9.97
N GLN A 305 -10.73 8.94 10.47
CA GLN A 305 -12.07 9.22 11.00
C GLN A 305 -13.15 9.20 9.91
N ARG A 306 -12.87 9.74 8.72
CA ARG A 306 -13.79 9.64 7.57
C ARG A 306 -14.05 8.18 7.18
N ASN A 307 -13.00 7.37 7.12
CA ASN A 307 -13.10 5.94 6.80
C ASN A 307 -13.87 5.15 7.86
N LYS A 308 -13.68 5.49 9.15
CA LYS A 308 -14.46 4.93 10.26
C LYS A 308 -15.95 5.27 10.13
N ASN A 309 -16.27 6.53 9.82
CA ASN A 309 -17.65 6.97 9.64
C ASN A 309 -18.31 6.25 8.45
N LEU A 310 -17.60 6.15 7.32
CA LEU A 310 -18.09 5.46 6.12
C LEU A 310 -18.43 3.99 6.41
N LYS A 311 -17.55 3.25 7.13
CA LYS A 311 -17.86 1.87 7.54
C LYS A 311 -19.09 1.79 8.45
N ALA A 312 -19.21 2.71 9.40
CA ALA A 312 -20.35 2.73 10.32
C ALA A 312 -21.66 2.99 9.59
N ASP A 313 -21.66 3.88 8.60
CA ASP A 313 -22.85 4.19 7.80
C ASP A 313 -23.19 3.05 6.83
N LEU A 314 -22.17 2.39 6.24
CA LEU A 314 -22.37 1.18 5.45
C LEU A 314 -23.01 0.06 6.30
N SER A 315 -22.49 -0.19 7.50
CA SER A 315 -23.05 -1.21 8.40
C SER A 315 -24.52 -0.93 8.75
N LYS A 316 -24.89 0.34 9.00
CA LYS A 316 -26.29 0.72 9.23
C LYS A 316 -27.15 0.49 7.99
N LYS A 317 -26.65 0.85 6.79
CA LYS A 317 -27.34 0.62 5.52
C LYS A 317 -27.60 -0.89 5.32
N GLN A 318 -26.56 -1.71 5.45
CA GLN A 318 -26.63 -3.16 5.32
C GLN A 318 -27.61 -3.78 6.32
N HIS A 319 -27.66 -3.30 7.57
CA HIS A 319 -28.65 -3.78 8.55
C HIS A 319 -30.10 -3.50 8.12
N LEU A 320 -30.38 -2.32 7.57
CA LEU A 320 -31.71 -1.97 7.07
C LEU A 320 -32.07 -2.78 5.81
N GLU A 321 -31.12 -2.97 4.90
CA GLU A 321 -31.28 -3.80 3.71
C GLU A 321 -31.52 -5.26 4.07
N PHE A 322 -30.79 -5.80 5.05
CA PHE A 322 -31.00 -7.14 5.56
C PHE A 322 -32.42 -7.32 6.10
N LYS A 323 -32.92 -6.37 6.92
CA LYS A 323 -34.30 -6.43 7.43
C LYS A 323 -35.34 -6.43 6.31
N ARG A 324 -35.14 -5.60 5.27
CA ARG A 324 -36.03 -5.55 4.10
C ARG A 324 -35.97 -6.84 3.31
N ALA A 325 -34.77 -7.35 3.05
CA ALA A 325 -34.55 -8.61 2.36
C ALA A 325 -35.14 -9.80 3.13
N ASP A 326 -34.97 -9.88 4.45
CA ASP A 326 -35.57 -10.92 5.28
C ASP A 326 -37.11 -10.91 5.21
N GLY A 327 -37.71 -9.71 5.26
CA GLY A 327 -39.15 -9.55 5.05
C GLY A 327 -39.60 -10.05 3.67
N ALA A 328 -38.89 -9.66 2.61
CA ALA A 328 -39.18 -10.10 1.25
C ALA A 328 -39.01 -11.62 1.07
N ILE A 329 -37.94 -12.21 1.61
CA ILE A 329 -37.69 -13.66 1.58
C ILE A 329 -38.84 -14.41 2.26
N ARG A 330 -39.25 -13.97 3.45
CA ARG A 330 -40.38 -14.60 4.17
C ARG A 330 -41.69 -14.51 3.39
N SER A 331 -41.95 -13.37 2.74
CA SER A 331 -43.14 -13.14 1.92
C SER A 331 -43.15 -13.99 0.64
N ILE A 332 -42.03 -14.06 -0.06
CA ILE A 332 -41.88 -14.87 -1.28
C ILE A 332 -42.05 -16.36 -0.97
N LEU A 333 -41.45 -16.81 0.12
CA LEU A 333 -41.51 -18.22 0.54
C LEU A 333 -42.81 -18.62 1.23
N SER A 334 -43.67 -17.66 1.62
CA SER A 334 -45.02 -17.97 2.13
C SER A 334 -46.06 -18.09 1.01
N GLN A 335 -45.82 -17.48 -0.16
CA GLN A 335 -46.71 -17.51 -1.32
C GLN A 335 -45.93 -17.84 -2.61
N PRO A 336 -45.45 -19.09 -2.78
CA PRO A 336 -44.58 -19.47 -3.90
C PRO A 336 -45.29 -19.39 -5.27
N GLU A 337 -46.62 -19.55 -5.32
CA GLU A 337 -47.40 -19.41 -6.57
C GLU A 337 -47.40 -17.96 -7.08
N GLN A 338 -47.63 -16.99 -6.19
CA GLN A 338 -47.66 -15.57 -6.53
C GLN A 338 -46.26 -15.04 -6.84
N ALA A 339 -45.26 -15.48 -6.07
CA ALA A 339 -43.87 -15.13 -6.33
C ALA A 339 -43.36 -15.67 -7.67
N GLN A 340 -43.73 -16.89 -8.07
CA GLN A 340 -43.36 -17.36 -9.41
C GLN A 340 -44.10 -16.60 -10.50
N ARG A 341 -45.41 -16.33 -10.37
CA ARG A 341 -46.12 -15.55 -11.39
C ARG A 341 -45.43 -14.22 -11.67
N LEU A 342 -44.98 -13.52 -10.62
CA LEU A 342 -44.21 -12.28 -10.75
C LEU A 342 -42.83 -12.49 -11.40
N LEU A 343 -42.18 -13.63 -11.18
CA LEU A 343 -40.91 -13.98 -11.84
C LEU A 343 -41.11 -14.34 -13.31
N ASP A 344 -42.17 -15.08 -13.63
CA ASP A 344 -42.54 -15.48 -14.98
C ASP A 344 -43.01 -14.26 -15.79
N GLU A 345 -43.74 -13.31 -15.18
CA GLU A 345 -44.17 -12.05 -15.78
C GLU A 345 -43.02 -11.09 -16.11
N ASN A 346 -41.94 -11.11 -15.31
CA ASN A 346 -40.75 -10.28 -15.50
C ASN A 346 -39.60 -10.99 -16.24
N ASP A 347 -39.82 -12.22 -16.72
CA ASP A 347 -38.85 -12.94 -17.54
C ASP A 347 -38.74 -12.24 -18.92
N PRO A 348 -37.54 -11.82 -19.37
CA PRO A 348 -37.34 -11.20 -20.68
C PRO A 348 -37.94 -12.00 -21.84
N THR A 349 -38.00 -13.33 -21.72
CA THR A 349 -38.57 -14.24 -22.73
C THR A 349 -40.10 -14.30 -22.71
N TYR A 350 -40.73 -13.99 -21.58
CA TYR A 350 -42.17 -13.83 -21.44
C TYR A 350 -42.61 -12.45 -21.94
N VAL A 351 -41.90 -11.39 -21.52
CA VAL A 351 -42.11 -10.01 -22.00
C VAL A 351 -41.97 -9.92 -23.52
N ALA A 352 -40.97 -10.59 -24.10
CA ALA A 352 -40.78 -10.66 -25.55
C ALA A 352 -41.87 -11.46 -26.29
N ARG A 353 -42.46 -12.49 -25.67
CA ARG A 353 -43.58 -13.25 -26.25
C ARG A 353 -44.89 -12.47 -26.21
N CYS A 354 -45.22 -11.84 -25.08
CA CYS A 354 -46.40 -10.97 -24.96
C CYS A 354 -46.34 -9.79 -25.95
N ALA A 355 -45.17 -9.18 -26.11
CA ALA A 355 -44.95 -8.13 -27.11
C ALA A 355 -45.11 -8.62 -28.57
N ALA A 356 -44.87 -9.91 -28.84
CA ALA A 356 -45.04 -10.51 -30.16
C ALA A 356 -46.47 -11.00 -30.44
N THR A 357 -47.27 -11.30 -29.40
CA THR A 357 -48.65 -11.79 -29.52
C THR A 357 -49.72 -10.71 -29.39
N GLY A 358 -49.37 -9.51 -28.92
CA GLY A 358 -50.26 -8.34 -28.94
C GLY A 358 -51.43 -8.39 -27.94
N GLU A 359 -51.22 -8.99 -26.76
CA GLU A 359 -52.11 -8.84 -25.59
C GLU A 359 -51.58 -7.80 -24.61
#